data_AF-A8WNR4-F1
#
_entry.id   AF-A8WNR4-F1
#
_cell.length_a   1.000
_cell.length_b   1.000
_cell.length_c   1.000
_cell.angle_alpha   90.00
_cell.angle_beta   90.00
_cell.angle_gamma   90.00
#
_symmetry.space_group_name_H-M   'P 1'
#
loop_
_entity.id
_entity.type
_entity.pdbx_description
1 polymer ?
#
loop_
_entity_poly.entity_id
_entity_poly.type
_entity_poly.pdbx_seq_one_letter_code
_entity_poly.pdbx_strand_id
1 'polypeptide(L)'
;MIFFACVLFGLVFGYDGSECNPAEWYIAVKCSIKHGELLSQAKILDLKNDYNMRKINMTCTDFLKCSTQFKCGRTKKDVEEIEKAVFVCNFVAFLISPGFVDCVDKVDSKKSTCLQEWDPFPDLEGTEEENKVKQKEACRNFFGKDNCMEKEMVDMYSMDLWEDFRKHYLVLNKIFKACDFD
;
A
#
# COMPACT_ATOMS: atom_id res chain seq x y z
N MET A 1 64.56 -16.30 -4.18
CA MET A 1 64.39 -16.09 -2.72
C MET A 1 64.52 -14.59 -2.50
N ILE A 2 63.48 -13.83 -2.20
CA ILE A 2 62.75 -13.81 -0.93
C ILE A 2 61.30 -13.38 -1.20
N PHE A 3 60.37 -14.17 -0.66
CA PHE A 3 58.96 -13.86 -0.47
C PHE A 3 58.80 -12.59 0.39
N PHE A 4 58.05 -11.61 -0.07
CA PHE A 4 57.35 -10.67 0.82
C PHE A 4 55.86 -10.78 0.54
N ALA A 5 55.23 -11.68 1.30
CA ALA A 5 53.79 -11.76 1.42
C ALA A 5 53.32 -10.53 2.21
N CYS A 6 52.79 -9.52 1.52
CA CYS A 6 51.97 -8.51 2.16
C CYS A 6 50.62 -9.16 2.48
N VAL A 7 50.50 -9.53 3.76
CA VAL A 7 49.30 -10.02 4.41
C VAL A 7 48.14 -9.09 4.07
N LEU A 8 47.20 -9.61 3.27
CA LEU A 8 45.84 -9.11 3.17
C LEU A 8 45.21 -9.27 4.56
N PHE A 9 45.40 -8.28 5.43
CA PHE A 9 44.45 -8.05 6.51
C PHE A 9 43.14 -7.64 5.84
N GLY A 10 42.34 -8.65 5.49
CA GLY A 10 40.92 -8.46 5.28
C GLY A 10 40.36 -7.92 6.59
N LEU A 11 40.23 -6.61 6.68
CA LEU A 11 39.32 -5.98 7.61
C LEU A 11 37.94 -6.48 7.23
N VAL A 12 37.53 -7.59 7.86
CA VAL A 12 36.13 -7.93 7.99
C VAL A 12 35.56 -6.85 8.89
N PHE A 13 35.22 -5.69 8.30
CA PHE A 13 34.32 -4.76 8.93
C PHE A 13 33.02 -5.54 9.12
N GLY A 14 32.69 -5.84 10.37
CA GLY A 14 31.36 -6.28 10.72
C GLY A 14 30.40 -5.22 10.21
N TYR A 15 29.62 -5.58 9.19
CA TYR A 15 28.57 -4.72 8.67
C TYR A 15 27.52 -4.58 9.77
N ASP A 16 27.54 -3.45 10.47
CA ASP A 16 26.43 -3.06 11.32
C ASP A 16 25.31 -2.59 10.38
N GLY A 17 24.25 -3.40 10.25
CA GLY A 17 23.10 -3.10 9.39
C GLY A 17 22.31 -1.84 9.81
N SER A 18 22.78 -1.10 10.81
CA SER A 18 22.25 0.20 11.24
C SER A 18 22.94 1.40 10.59
N GLU A 19 24.14 1.25 10.01
CA GLU A 19 24.89 2.35 9.40
C GLU A 19 24.87 2.27 7.87
N CYS A 20 24.26 3.27 7.23
CA CYS A 20 24.23 3.35 5.77
C CYS A 20 25.62 3.67 5.23
N ASN A 21 26.01 3.02 4.14
CA ASN A 21 27.18 3.47 3.41
C ASN A 21 26.91 4.83 2.74
N PRO A 22 27.95 5.62 2.39
CA PRO A 22 27.76 6.95 1.80
C PRO A 22 26.96 6.99 0.48
N ALA A 23 26.95 5.91 -0.30
CA ALA A 23 26.15 5.82 -1.52
C ALA A 23 24.66 5.60 -1.22
N GLU A 24 24.35 4.82 -0.19
CA GLU A 24 22.99 4.62 0.34
C GLU A 24 22.39 5.92 0.87
N TRP A 25 23.20 6.79 1.49
CA TRP A 25 22.76 8.12 1.91
C TRP A 25 22.23 8.97 0.74
N TYR A 26 22.98 9.07 -0.36
CA TYR A 26 22.55 9.85 -1.53
C TYR A 26 21.24 9.31 -2.13
N ILE A 27 21.09 7.98 -2.17
CA ILE A 27 19.86 7.31 -2.62
C ILE A 27 18.71 7.63 -1.66
N ALA A 28 18.94 7.57 -0.35
CA ALA A 28 17.94 7.87 0.67
C ALA A 28 17.44 9.33 0.60
N VAL A 29 18.32 10.30 0.30
CA VAL A 29 17.91 11.71 0.09
C VAL A 29 16.99 11.84 -1.13
N LYS A 30 17.32 11.22 -2.26
CA LYS A 30 16.40 11.22 -3.43
C LYS A 30 15.07 10.55 -3.09
N CYS A 31 15.12 9.47 -2.31
CA CYS A 31 13.92 8.75 -1.91
C CYS A 31 13.02 9.58 -0.99
N SER A 32 13.59 10.41 -0.12
CA SER A 32 12.81 11.27 0.80
C SER A 32 11.97 12.29 0.04
N ILE A 33 12.47 12.83 -1.08
CA ILE A 33 11.72 13.73 -1.96
C ILE A 33 10.51 13.00 -2.55
N LYS A 34 10.72 11.80 -3.09
CA LYS A 34 9.64 10.98 -3.65
C LYS A 34 8.63 10.51 -2.61
N HIS A 35 9.09 10.18 -1.41
CA HIS A 35 8.23 9.88 -0.28
C HIS A 35 7.36 11.10 0.11
N GLY A 36 7.95 12.31 0.16
CA GLY A 36 7.20 13.54 0.42
C GLY A 36 6.16 13.85 -0.65
N GLU A 37 6.52 13.69 -1.94
CA GLU A 37 5.58 13.82 -3.06
C GLU A 37 4.42 12.82 -2.93
N LEU A 38 4.73 11.56 -2.59
CA LEU A 38 3.73 10.51 -2.40
C LEU A 38 2.77 10.86 -1.25
N LEU A 39 3.28 11.30 -0.10
CA LEU A 39 2.44 11.72 1.02
C LEU A 39 1.52 12.88 0.65
N SER A 40 1.99 13.84 -0.15
CA SER A 40 1.17 14.93 -0.65
C SER A 40 0.07 14.46 -1.60
N GLN A 41 0.38 13.50 -2.47
CA GLN A 41 -0.58 12.96 -3.44
C GLN A 41 -1.60 12.04 -2.77
N ALA A 42 -1.19 11.24 -1.79
CA ALA A 42 -2.06 10.35 -1.02
C ALA A 42 -3.15 11.11 -0.26
N LYS A 43 -2.86 12.33 0.22
CA LYS A 43 -3.85 13.19 0.92
C LYS A 43 -5.01 13.66 0.04
N ILE A 44 -4.78 13.76 -1.27
CA ILE A 44 -5.77 14.20 -2.25
C ILE A 44 -6.15 13.06 -3.21
N LEU A 45 -5.87 11.82 -2.80
CA LEU A 45 -6.09 10.65 -3.61
C LEU A 45 -7.59 10.47 -3.84
N ASP A 46 -7.97 10.52 -5.10
CA ASP A 46 -9.32 10.21 -5.57
C ASP A 46 -9.20 9.01 -6.50
N LEU A 47 -9.70 7.86 -6.04
CA LEU A 47 -9.62 6.59 -6.77
C LEU A 47 -10.42 6.61 -8.08
N LYS A 48 -11.38 7.54 -8.23
CA LYS A 48 -12.18 7.72 -9.45
C LYS A 48 -11.52 8.67 -10.45
N ASN A 49 -10.43 9.33 -10.06
CA ASN A 49 -9.72 10.27 -10.91
C ASN A 49 -8.48 9.60 -11.55
N ASP A 50 -8.67 9.14 -12.78
CA ASP A 50 -7.64 8.59 -13.66
C ASP A 50 -6.31 9.36 -13.70
N TYR A 51 -6.38 10.69 -13.76
CA TYR A 51 -5.19 11.52 -13.83
C TYR A 51 -4.40 11.47 -12.51
N ASN A 52 -5.11 11.56 -11.38
CA ASN A 52 -4.49 11.43 -10.06
C ASN A 52 -3.89 10.04 -9.87
N MET A 53 -4.60 8.98 -10.27
CA MET A 53 -4.15 7.59 -10.20
C MET A 53 -2.88 7.33 -11.04
N ARG A 54 -2.82 7.86 -12.27
CA ARG A 54 -1.60 7.76 -13.10
C ARG A 54 -0.43 8.54 -12.48
N LYS A 55 -0.68 9.75 -11.98
CA LYS A 55 0.35 10.60 -11.38
C LYS A 55 0.95 9.96 -10.13
N ILE A 56 0.12 9.44 -9.24
CA ILE A 56 0.60 8.76 -8.03
C ILE A 56 1.32 7.45 -8.37
N ASN A 57 0.86 6.70 -9.38
CA ASN A 57 1.56 5.51 -9.84
C ASN A 57 2.97 5.81 -10.39
N MET A 58 3.15 6.93 -11.10
CA MET A 58 4.48 7.36 -11.55
C MET A 58 5.40 7.67 -10.37
N THR A 59 4.93 8.44 -9.39
CA THR A 59 5.68 8.74 -8.15
C THR A 59 6.04 7.45 -7.41
N CYS A 60 5.08 6.51 -7.33
CA CYS A 60 5.27 5.21 -6.72
C CYS A 60 6.32 4.36 -7.40
N THR A 61 6.31 4.31 -8.73
CA THR A 61 7.31 3.58 -9.52
C THR A 61 8.72 4.09 -9.21
N ASP A 62 8.90 5.39 -9.02
CA ASP A 62 10.19 5.98 -8.67
C ASP A 62 10.57 5.74 -7.19
N PHE A 63 9.60 5.87 -6.27
CA PHE A 63 9.82 5.61 -4.85
C PHE A 63 10.21 4.15 -4.58
N LEU A 64 9.55 3.18 -5.23
CA LEU A 64 9.82 1.76 -5.04
C LEU A 64 11.26 1.37 -5.43
N LYS A 65 11.91 2.10 -6.35
CA LYS A 65 13.31 1.85 -6.75
C LYS A 65 14.31 2.11 -5.62
N CYS A 66 13.94 2.92 -4.62
CA CYS A 66 14.84 3.35 -3.54
C CYS A 66 14.28 3.04 -2.14
N SER A 67 13.06 2.52 -2.04
CA SER A 67 12.33 2.36 -0.76
C SER A 67 13.04 1.44 0.23
N THR A 68 13.80 0.46 -0.26
CA THR A 68 14.59 -0.44 0.59
C THR A 68 15.76 0.31 1.24
N GLN A 69 16.55 1.01 0.44
CA GLN A 69 17.67 1.83 0.92
C GLN A 69 17.19 2.98 1.81
N PHE A 70 15.98 3.48 1.56
CA PHE A 70 15.41 4.57 2.36
C PHE A 70 15.14 4.19 3.83
N LYS A 71 14.99 2.89 4.12
CA LYS A 71 14.83 2.36 5.50
C LYS A 71 16.13 2.35 6.29
N CYS A 72 17.28 2.51 5.63
CA CYS A 72 18.57 2.41 6.28
C CYS A 72 18.79 3.52 7.33
N GLY A 73 19.33 3.16 8.50
CA GLY A 73 19.60 4.09 9.61
C GLY A 73 18.34 4.73 10.21
N ARG A 74 17.15 4.27 9.83
CA ARG A 74 15.87 4.80 10.29
C ARG A 74 15.38 4.09 11.54
N THR A 75 14.58 4.79 12.33
CA THR A 75 13.93 4.19 13.49
C THR A 75 12.89 3.16 13.03
N LYS A 76 12.51 2.23 13.92
CA LYS A 76 11.42 1.28 13.62
C LYS A 76 10.14 1.98 13.15
N LYS A 77 9.78 3.09 13.80
CA LYS A 77 8.60 3.89 13.44
C LYS A 77 8.70 4.47 12.04
N ASP A 78 9.87 4.98 11.66
CA ASP A 78 10.10 5.49 10.31
C ASP A 78 10.00 4.37 9.27
N VAL A 79 10.54 3.18 9.57
CA VAL A 79 10.42 2.01 8.69
C VAL A 79 8.96 1.61 8.50
N GLU A 80 8.16 1.62 9.56
CA GLU A 80 6.71 1.36 9.49
C GLU A 80 5.99 2.38 8.58
N GLU A 81 6.32 3.67 8.66
CA GLU A 81 5.75 4.69 7.76
C GLU A 81 6.19 4.50 6.30
N ILE A 82 7.45 4.15 6.07
CA ILE A 82 7.97 3.82 4.73
C ILE A 82 7.24 2.60 4.16
N GLU A 83 6.94 1.60 4.98
CA GLU A 83 6.20 0.41 4.55
C GLU A 83 4.74 0.72 4.21
N LYS A 84 4.09 1.64 4.91
CA LYS A 84 2.77 2.15 4.51
C LYS A 84 2.82 2.82 3.14
N ALA A 85 3.84 3.64 2.87
CA ALA A 85 4.05 4.24 1.56
C ALA A 85 4.26 3.18 0.46
N VAL A 86 5.06 2.15 0.72
CA VAL A 86 5.24 1.01 -0.21
C VAL A 86 3.91 0.31 -0.46
N PHE A 87 3.11 0.09 0.58
CA PHE A 87 1.79 -0.52 0.44
C PHE A 87 0.84 0.33 -0.43
N VAL A 88 0.75 1.64 -0.18
CA VAL A 88 -0.07 2.55 -1.00
C VAL A 88 0.34 2.43 -2.47
N CYS A 89 1.63 2.32 -2.75
CA CYS A 89 2.11 2.12 -4.11
C CYS A 89 1.70 0.79 -4.73
N ASN A 90 1.76 -0.31 -3.98
CA ASN A 90 1.27 -1.59 -4.45
C ASN A 90 -0.25 -1.58 -4.68
N PHE A 91 -1.00 -0.90 -3.81
CA PHE A 91 -2.45 -0.76 -3.94
C PHE A 91 -2.83 0.06 -5.18
N VAL A 92 -2.17 1.20 -5.40
CA VAL A 92 -2.35 1.99 -6.63
C VAL A 92 -2.05 1.16 -7.87
N ALA A 93 -0.93 0.43 -7.89
CA ALA A 93 -0.55 -0.42 -9.01
C ALA A 93 -1.58 -1.52 -9.29
N PHE A 94 -2.17 -2.11 -8.24
CA PHE A 94 -3.27 -3.06 -8.34
C PHE A 94 -4.52 -2.43 -8.96
N LEU A 95 -4.95 -1.27 -8.46
CA LEU A 95 -6.17 -0.59 -8.92
C LEU A 95 -6.11 -0.17 -10.41
N ILE A 96 -4.92 0.09 -10.94
CA ILE A 96 -4.73 0.42 -12.36
C ILE A 96 -4.30 -0.79 -13.21
N SER A 97 -4.17 -1.97 -12.60
CA SER A 97 -3.77 -3.17 -13.33
C SER A 97 -4.85 -3.52 -14.36
N PRO A 98 -4.49 -3.95 -15.58
CA PRO A 98 -5.47 -4.28 -16.61
C PRO A 98 -6.52 -5.28 -16.12
N GLY A 99 -6.10 -6.29 -15.34
CA GLY A 99 -7.02 -7.30 -14.80
C GLY A 99 -8.04 -6.74 -13.80
N PHE A 100 -7.64 -5.78 -12.96
CA PHE A 100 -8.57 -5.16 -12.03
C PHE A 100 -9.49 -4.15 -12.72
N VAL A 101 -8.97 -3.33 -13.63
CA VAL A 101 -9.76 -2.36 -14.40
C VAL A 101 -10.85 -3.08 -15.22
N ASP A 102 -10.47 -4.14 -15.94
CA ASP A 102 -11.43 -4.96 -16.70
C ASP A 102 -12.48 -5.63 -15.79
N CYS A 103 -12.12 -5.94 -14.54
CA CYS A 103 -13.03 -6.48 -13.55
C CYS A 103 -14.04 -5.42 -13.10
N VAL A 104 -13.56 -4.25 -12.67
CA VAL A 104 -14.40 -3.14 -12.20
C VAL A 104 -15.40 -2.72 -13.27
N ASP A 105 -14.99 -2.59 -14.54
CA ASP A 105 -15.92 -2.22 -15.62
C ASP A 105 -17.09 -3.21 -15.77
N LYS A 106 -16.81 -4.52 -15.64
CA LYS A 106 -17.83 -5.57 -15.70
C LYS A 106 -18.71 -5.58 -14.45
N VAL A 107 -18.08 -5.43 -13.29
CA VAL A 107 -18.71 -5.37 -11.97
C VAL A 107 -19.69 -4.20 -11.93
N ASP A 108 -19.23 -2.99 -12.25
CA ASP A 108 -20.03 -1.77 -12.29
C ASP A 108 -21.16 -1.83 -13.32
N SER A 109 -20.97 -2.52 -14.44
CA SER A 109 -22.02 -2.69 -15.45
C SER A 109 -23.25 -3.45 -14.94
N LYS A 110 -23.09 -4.32 -13.93
CA LYS A 110 -24.19 -5.07 -13.32
C LYS A 110 -25.10 -4.18 -12.49
N LYS A 111 -24.61 -3.03 -12.01
CA LYS A 111 -25.34 -2.14 -11.07
C LYS A 111 -25.95 -2.92 -9.91
N SER A 112 -25.19 -3.87 -9.36
CA SER A 112 -25.66 -4.73 -8.29
C SER A 112 -25.91 -3.90 -7.02
N THR A 113 -26.83 -4.38 -6.18
CA THR A 113 -27.04 -3.81 -4.85
C THR A 113 -25.76 -3.91 -4.01
N CYS A 114 -24.96 -4.98 -4.21
CA CYS A 114 -23.70 -5.15 -3.50
C CYS A 114 -22.78 -3.95 -3.68
N LEU A 115 -22.51 -3.53 -4.92
CA LEU A 115 -21.62 -2.42 -5.20
C LEU A 115 -22.17 -1.07 -4.78
N GLN A 116 -23.49 -0.89 -4.92
CA GLN A 116 -24.15 0.38 -4.56
C GLN A 116 -24.14 0.64 -3.05
N GLU A 117 -24.25 -0.42 -2.26
CA GLU A 117 -24.27 -0.36 -0.79
C GLU A 117 -22.88 -0.56 -0.17
N TRP A 118 -21.87 -0.95 -0.97
CA TRP A 118 -20.55 -1.26 -0.43
C TRP A 118 -19.77 0.01 -0.09
N ASP A 119 -19.62 0.21 1.21
CA ASP A 119 -18.80 1.28 1.79
C ASP A 119 -17.99 0.72 2.97
N PRO A 120 -16.77 0.20 2.73
CA PRO A 120 -15.93 -0.38 3.78
C PRO A 120 -15.30 0.68 4.70
N PHE A 121 -15.30 1.96 4.31
CA PHE A 121 -14.66 3.06 5.01
C PHE A 121 -15.56 4.31 4.98
N PRO A 122 -16.70 4.29 5.69
CA PRO A 122 -17.69 5.35 5.62
C PRO A 122 -17.18 6.65 6.24
N ASP A 123 -17.70 7.78 5.73
CA ASP A 123 -17.48 9.08 6.33
C ASP A 123 -18.13 9.16 7.72
N LEU A 124 -17.30 9.41 8.73
CA LEU A 124 -17.71 9.50 10.13
C LEU A 124 -18.06 10.93 10.53
N GLU A 125 -19.07 11.47 9.87
CA GLU A 125 -19.65 12.78 10.16
C GLU A 125 -20.94 12.59 10.98
N GLY A 126 -20.87 12.85 12.29
CA GLY A 126 -21.98 12.60 13.20
C GLY A 126 -21.59 12.64 14.68
N THR A 127 -22.54 12.31 15.55
CA THR A 127 -22.26 12.06 16.96
C THR A 127 -21.37 10.83 17.13
N GLU A 128 -20.71 10.71 18.28
CA GLU A 128 -19.85 9.57 18.56
C GLU A 128 -20.63 8.24 18.51
N GLU A 129 -21.86 8.23 19.00
CA GLU A 129 -22.77 7.09 18.94
C GLU A 129 -23.14 6.70 17.50
N GLU A 130 -23.52 7.66 16.65
CA GLU A 130 -23.84 7.41 15.24
C GLU A 130 -22.62 6.87 14.49
N ASN A 131 -21.44 7.45 14.73
CA ASN A 131 -20.20 7.03 14.11
C ASN A 131 -19.79 5.62 14.55
N LYS A 132 -19.98 5.27 15.83
CA LYS A 132 -19.77 3.90 16.32
C LYS A 132 -20.68 2.89 15.64
N VAL A 133 -21.95 3.23 15.43
CA VAL A 133 -22.91 2.35 14.73
C VAL A 133 -22.51 2.19 13.27
N LYS A 134 -22.24 3.28 12.54
CA LYS A 134 -21.79 3.26 11.14
C LYS A 134 -20.51 2.43 10.97
N GLN A 135 -19.50 2.68 11.80
CA GLN A 135 -18.23 1.95 11.73
C GLN A 135 -18.44 0.46 12.00
N LYS A 136 -19.25 0.10 13.00
CA LYS A 136 -19.55 -1.30 13.32
C LYS A 136 -20.26 -2.01 12.17
N GLU A 137 -21.20 -1.33 11.51
CA GLU A 137 -21.89 -1.86 10.33
C GLU A 137 -20.95 -2.05 9.14
N ALA A 138 -20.13 -1.04 8.83
CA ALA A 138 -19.11 -1.14 7.78
C ALA A 138 -18.12 -2.28 8.04
N CYS A 139 -17.66 -2.47 9.28
CA CYS A 139 -16.78 -3.58 9.63
C CYS A 139 -17.44 -4.95 9.47
N ARG A 140 -18.73 -5.07 9.83
CA ARG A 140 -19.48 -6.32 9.63
C ARG A 140 -19.67 -6.64 8.15
N ASN A 141 -19.84 -5.61 7.33
CA ASN A 141 -20.09 -5.71 5.89
C ASN A 141 -18.86 -5.28 5.07
N PHE A 142 -17.64 -5.49 5.59
CA PHE A 142 -16.43 -4.91 5.00
C PHE A 142 -16.19 -5.35 3.55
N PHE A 143 -16.63 -6.56 3.21
CA PHE A 143 -16.63 -7.10 1.84
C PHE A 143 -18.04 -7.21 1.26
N GLY A 144 -18.91 -6.29 1.65
CA GLY A 144 -20.32 -6.27 1.31
C GLY A 144 -21.15 -7.16 2.22
N LYS A 145 -22.46 -6.89 2.24
CA LYS A 145 -23.43 -7.68 2.99
C LYS A 145 -23.40 -9.14 2.54
N ASP A 146 -23.41 -10.06 3.49
CA ASP A 146 -23.29 -11.50 3.25
C ASP A 146 -22.07 -11.88 2.38
N ASN A 147 -21.00 -11.07 2.44
CA ASN A 147 -19.78 -11.22 1.66
C ASN A 147 -20.01 -11.23 0.14
N CYS A 148 -20.99 -10.44 -0.33
CA CYS A 148 -21.40 -10.42 -1.73
C CYS A 148 -20.26 -10.01 -2.69
N MET A 149 -19.27 -9.24 -2.24
CA MET A 149 -18.16 -8.80 -3.10
C MET A 149 -17.31 -9.99 -3.57
N GLU A 150 -17.05 -10.97 -2.69
CA GLU A 150 -16.34 -12.19 -3.06
C GLU A 150 -17.03 -12.88 -4.21
N LYS A 151 -18.33 -13.11 -4.06
CA LYS A 151 -19.14 -13.78 -5.08
C LYS A 151 -19.11 -13.02 -6.40
N GLU A 152 -19.30 -11.71 -6.37
CA GLU A 152 -19.32 -10.90 -7.59
C GLU A 152 -17.97 -10.93 -8.31
N MET A 153 -16.86 -10.77 -7.60
CA MET A 153 -15.52 -10.81 -8.17
C MET A 153 -15.15 -12.20 -8.70
N VAL A 154 -15.48 -13.27 -7.97
CA VAL A 154 -15.21 -14.65 -8.39
C VAL A 154 -16.04 -15.03 -9.62
N ASP A 155 -17.34 -14.71 -9.63
CA ASP A 155 -18.24 -15.04 -10.75
C ASP A 155 -17.85 -14.31 -12.05
N MET A 156 -17.23 -13.13 -11.95
CA MET A 156 -16.84 -12.32 -13.12
C MET A 156 -15.40 -12.51 -13.57
N TYR A 157 -14.53 -12.95 -12.68
CA TYR A 157 -13.10 -13.02 -12.95
C TYR A 157 -12.49 -14.31 -12.41
N SER A 158 -12.01 -14.31 -11.17
CA SER A 158 -11.25 -15.41 -10.60
C SER A 158 -11.13 -15.29 -9.09
N MET A 159 -10.88 -16.43 -8.44
CA MET A 159 -10.50 -16.49 -7.03
C MET A 159 -9.19 -15.73 -6.76
N ASP A 160 -8.23 -15.77 -7.68
CA ASP A 160 -6.93 -15.10 -7.51
C ASP A 160 -7.09 -13.58 -7.42
N LEU A 161 -7.91 -12.98 -8.29
CA LEU A 161 -8.17 -11.54 -8.26
C LEU A 161 -8.92 -11.11 -7.00
N TRP A 162 -9.85 -11.95 -6.52
CA TRP A 162 -10.53 -11.74 -5.24
C TRP A 162 -9.54 -11.75 -4.07
N GLU A 163 -8.64 -12.74 -4.02
CA GLU A 163 -7.65 -12.83 -2.94
C GLU A 163 -6.67 -11.64 -2.94
N ASP A 164 -6.26 -11.16 -4.12
CA ASP A 164 -5.44 -9.94 -4.23
C ASP A 164 -6.20 -8.70 -3.75
N PHE A 165 -7.46 -8.53 -4.18
CA PHE A 165 -8.32 -7.44 -3.70
C PHE A 165 -8.50 -7.48 -2.18
N ARG A 166 -8.87 -8.65 -1.64
CA ARG A 166 -9.08 -8.88 -0.21
C ARG A 166 -7.81 -8.55 0.57
N LYS A 167 -6.65 -9.02 0.12
CA LYS A 167 -5.36 -8.74 0.73
C LYS A 167 -5.05 -7.24 0.78
N HIS A 168 -5.28 -6.53 -0.32
CA HIS A 168 -5.07 -5.09 -0.36
C HIS A 168 -5.99 -4.35 0.61
N TYR A 169 -7.29 -4.65 0.61
CA TYR A 169 -8.25 -3.99 1.50
C TYR A 169 -8.02 -4.31 2.99
N LEU A 170 -7.59 -5.53 3.34
CA LEU A 170 -7.23 -5.86 4.73
C LEU A 170 -6.00 -5.10 5.22
N VAL A 171 -5.00 -4.86 4.36
CA VAL A 171 -3.85 -4.04 4.73
C VAL A 171 -4.25 -2.56 4.85
N LEU A 172 -5.10 -2.06 3.96
CA LEU A 172 -5.65 -0.71 4.06
C LEU A 172 -6.41 -0.52 5.38
N ASN A 173 -7.21 -1.51 5.78
CA ASN A 173 -7.86 -1.53 7.07
C ASN A 173 -6.87 -1.42 8.24
N LYS A 174 -5.75 -2.16 8.21
CA LYS A 174 -4.71 -2.06 9.26
C LYS A 174 -4.07 -0.67 9.33
N ILE A 175 -3.93 0.00 8.18
CA ILE A 175 -3.37 1.36 8.11
C ILE A 175 -4.34 2.39 8.70
N PHE A 176 -5.61 2.32 8.32
CA PHE A 176 -6.65 3.21 8.84
C PHE A 176 -7.11 2.85 10.24
N LYS A 177 -6.81 1.63 10.71
CA LYS A 177 -7.30 1.07 11.97
C LYS A 177 -8.83 1.17 12.07
N ALA A 178 -9.51 0.89 10.96
CA ALA A 178 -10.95 1.09 10.84
C ALA A 178 -11.72 -0.04 11.53
N CYS A 179 -11.28 -1.28 11.34
CA CYS A 179 -11.93 -2.49 11.84
C CYS A 179 -10.92 -3.43 12.48
N ASP A 180 -11.34 -4.07 13.58
CA ASP A 180 -10.61 -5.17 14.18
C ASP A 180 -11.15 -6.48 13.59
N PHE A 181 -10.34 -7.11 12.75
CA PHE A 181 -10.57 -8.48 12.28
C PHE A 181 -9.67 -9.40 13.10
N ASP A 182 -10.30 -10.30 13.87
CA ASP A 182 -9.60 -11.36 14.60
C ASP A 182 -8.81 -12.29 13.67
#